data_AF-A0A1J5SLG4-F1
#
_entry.id   AF-A0A1J5SLG4-F1
#
_cell.length_a   1.000
_cell.length_b   1.000
_cell.length_c   1.000
_cell.angle_alpha   90.00
_cell.angle_beta   90.00
_cell.angle_gamma   90.00
#
_symmetry.space_group_name_H-M   'P 1'
#
loop_
_entity.id
_entity.type
_entity.pdbx_description
1 polymer ?
#
loop_
_entity_poly.entity_id
_entity_poly.type
_entity_poly.pdbx_seq_one_letter_code
_entity_poly.pdbx_strand_id
1 'polypeptide(L)'
;MTLVQPILAAGLVPALRSFVMSTKLHPVLVNFTAALIPVSFFSDLVGRVLKSESLRATGWWSMLYAMVVTPFTVVTGWLFWMSDDKGVVGMTIHKWLGTAFVLPLLGVFLWRWSAQRKKAWPTFGYLVVMALLVAAVAYQGHLGGNQVFSDM
;
A
#
# COMPACT_ATOMS: atom_id res chain seq x y z
N MET A 1 -34.30 17.51 -0.93
CA MET A 1 -32.89 17.97 -0.91
C MET A 1 -32.04 16.89 -1.57
N THR A 2 -31.38 17.19 -2.69
CA THR A 2 -30.49 16.24 -3.35
C THR A 2 -29.19 16.12 -2.56
N LEU A 3 -28.62 14.91 -2.46
CA LEU A 3 -27.38 14.56 -1.73
C LEU A 3 -26.14 15.40 -2.11
N VAL A 4 -26.24 16.22 -3.16
CA VAL A 4 -25.16 17.02 -3.74
C VAL A 4 -24.96 18.37 -3.05
N GLN A 5 -26.04 18.97 -2.55
CA GLN A 5 -26.03 20.29 -1.90
C GLN A 5 -25.08 20.40 -0.68
N PRO A 6 -25.04 19.43 0.27
CA PRO A 6 -24.14 19.52 1.42
C PRO A 6 -22.65 19.33 1.06
N ILE A 7 -22.34 18.61 -0.02
CA ILE A 7 -20.95 18.39 -0.47
C ILE A 7 -20.34 19.69 -1.04
N LEU A 8 -21.14 20.45 -1.77
CA LEU A 8 -20.72 21.75 -2.32
C LEU A 8 -20.60 22.82 -1.24
N ALA A 9 -21.43 22.76 -0.20
CA ALA A 9 -21.41 23.72 0.91
C ALA A 9 -20.30 23.47 1.94
N ALA A 10 -19.86 22.22 2.12
CA ALA A 10 -18.82 21.83 3.10
C ALA A 10 -17.38 21.90 2.56
N GLY A 11 -17.21 22.02 1.25
CA GLY A 11 -15.91 21.90 0.57
C GLY A 11 -15.52 20.43 0.32
N LEU A 12 -14.75 20.21 -0.76
CA LEU A 12 -14.38 18.87 -1.23
C LEU A 12 -13.61 18.04 -0.19
N VAL A 13 -12.66 18.66 0.53
CA VAL A 13 -11.81 17.96 1.50
C VAL A 13 -12.61 17.47 2.72
N PRO A 14 -13.45 18.29 3.38
CA PRO A 14 -14.31 17.80 4.46
C PRO A 14 -15.27 16.68 4.05
N ALA A 15 -15.84 16.75 2.84
CA ALA A 15 -16.72 15.70 2.31
C ALA A 15 -15.97 14.37 2.11
N LEU A 16 -14.80 14.40 1.46
CA LEU A 16 -13.95 13.21 1.27
C LEU A 16 -13.49 12.62 2.60
N ARG A 17 -13.13 13.48 3.56
CA ARG A 17 -12.74 13.06 4.90
C ARG A 17 -13.88 12.34 5.62
N SER A 18 -15.09 12.92 5.61
CA SER A 18 -16.27 12.29 6.21
C SER A 18 -16.56 10.91 5.59
N PHE A 19 -16.45 10.80 4.26
CA PHE A 19 -16.58 9.53 3.56
C PHE A 19 -15.53 8.49 3.99
N VAL A 20 -14.25 8.86 4.01
CA VAL A 20 -13.15 7.96 4.41
C VAL A 20 -13.31 7.47 5.86
N MET A 21 -13.72 8.36 6.77
CA MET A 21 -13.91 8.04 8.19
C MET A 21 -15.12 7.13 8.44
N SER A 22 -16.25 7.42 7.79
CA SER A 22 -17.49 6.65 7.96
C SER A 22 -17.40 5.25 7.38
N THR A 23 -16.68 5.09 6.26
CA THR A 23 -16.50 3.79 5.59
C THR A 23 -15.27 3.02 6.04
N LYS A 24 -14.42 3.62 6.89
CA LYS A 24 -13.12 3.05 7.30
C LYS A 24 -12.28 2.62 6.09
N LEU A 25 -12.27 3.46 5.05
CA LEU A 25 -11.64 3.13 3.77
C LEU A 25 -10.12 2.91 3.88
N HIS A 26 -9.44 3.68 4.73
CA HIS A 26 -8.00 3.56 4.88
C HIS A 26 -7.56 2.16 5.38
N PRO A 27 -8.10 1.62 6.50
CA PRO A 27 -7.87 0.23 6.90
C PRO A 27 -8.12 -0.82 5.81
N VAL A 28 -9.14 -0.64 4.97
CA VAL A 28 -9.43 -1.56 3.86
C VAL A 28 -8.30 -1.53 2.83
N LEU A 29 -7.90 -0.34 2.40
CA LEU A 29 -6.87 -0.18 1.38
C LEU A 29 -5.48 -0.59 1.87
N VAL A 30 -5.13 -0.28 3.13
CA VAL A 30 -3.83 -0.68 3.69
C VAL A 30 -3.69 -2.19 3.79
N ASN A 31 -4.73 -2.90 4.26
CA ASN A 31 -4.73 -4.37 4.33
C ASN A 31 -4.57 -4.99 2.94
N PHE A 32 -5.25 -4.44 1.94
CA PHE A 32 -5.13 -4.94 0.57
C PHE A 32 -3.71 -4.75 0.03
N THR A 33 -3.12 -3.56 0.19
CA THR A 33 -1.72 -3.33 -0.24
C THR A 33 -0.72 -4.17 0.54
N ALA A 34 -0.93 -4.35 1.84
CA ALA A 34 -0.08 -5.15 2.72
C ALA A 34 -0.12 -6.65 2.39
N ALA A 35 -1.23 -7.14 1.82
CA ALA A 35 -1.33 -8.52 1.34
C ALA A 35 -0.73 -8.71 -0.06
N LEU A 36 -0.97 -7.79 -0.99
CA LEU A 36 -0.53 -7.93 -2.39
C LEU A 36 0.99 -7.93 -2.56
N ILE A 37 1.72 -7.16 -1.76
CA ILE A 37 3.19 -7.08 -1.85
C ILE A 37 3.85 -8.43 -1.48
N PRO A 38 3.54 -9.05 -0.33
CA PRO A 38 3.99 -10.42 -0.01
C PRO A 38 3.54 -11.46 -1.04
N VAL A 39 2.28 -11.41 -1.49
CA VAL A 39 1.79 -12.35 -2.52
C VAL A 39 2.61 -12.23 -3.80
N SER A 40 2.94 -11.00 -4.21
CA SER A 40 3.80 -10.76 -5.35
C SER A 40 5.19 -11.39 -5.16
N PHE A 41 5.84 -11.10 -4.03
CA PHE A 41 7.17 -11.63 -3.69
C PHE A 41 7.21 -13.16 -3.69
N PHE A 42 6.31 -13.81 -2.94
CA PHE A 42 6.31 -15.27 -2.81
C PHE A 42 5.96 -15.94 -4.14
N SER A 43 5.04 -15.36 -4.93
CA SER A 43 4.71 -15.88 -6.26
C SER A 43 5.90 -15.78 -7.22
N ASP A 44 6.64 -14.67 -7.21
CA ASP A 44 7.85 -14.52 -8.04
C ASP A 44 8.99 -15.44 -7.57
N LEU A 45 9.16 -15.62 -6.26
CA LEU A 45 10.17 -16.51 -5.67
C LEU A 45 9.88 -17.98 -6.04
N VAL A 46 8.69 -18.47 -5.69
CA VAL A 46 8.29 -19.86 -5.96
C VAL A 46 8.17 -20.09 -7.46
N GLY A 47 7.60 -19.14 -8.19
CA GLY A 47 7.50 -19.18 -9.65
C GLY A 47 8.86 -19.34 -10.30
N ARG A 48 9.90 -18.64 -9.83
CA ARG A 48 11.26 -18.78 -10.37
C ARG A 48 11.91 -20.13 -10.07
N VAL A 49 11.69 -20.67 -8.88
CA VAL A 49 12.22 -21.98 -8.46
C VAL A 49 11.55 -23.10 -9.25
N LEU A 50 10.22 -23.07 -9.34
CA LEU A 50 9.42 -24.10 -10.02
C LEU A 50 9.29 -23.89 -11.53
N LYS A 51 9.82 -22.77 -12.06
CA LYS A 51 9.61 -22.34 -13.46
C LYS A 51 8.14 -22.25 -13.85
N SER A 52 7.28 -21.86 -12.92
CA SER A 52 5.84 -21.77 -13.12
C SER A 52 5.44 -20.41 -13.71
N GLU A 53 4.96 -20.43 -14.95
CA GLU A 53 4.44 -19.24 -15.64
C GLU A 53 3.19 -18.67 -14.96
N SER A 54 2.34 -19.53 -14.40
CA SER A 54 1.16 -19.08 -13.64
C SER A 54 1.57 -18.27 -12.41
N LEU A 55 2.56 -18.75 -11.64
CA LEU A 55 3.05 -18.01 -10.47
C LEU A 55 3.77 -16.72 -10.88
N ARG A 56 4.50 -16.72 -12.00
CA ARG A 56 5.09 -15.51 -12.56
C ARG A 56 4.03 -14.47 -12.94
N ALA A 57 2.90 -14.90 -13.48
CA ALA A 57 1.76 -14.02 -13.78
C ALA A 57 1.09 -13.50 -12.50
N THR A 58 0.89 -14.37 -11.49
CA THR A 58 0.37 -13.95 -10.18
C THR A 58 1.26 -12.90 -9.52
N GLY A 59 2.58 -13.11 -9.55
CA GLY A 59 3.58 -12.17 -9.04
C GLY A 59 3.46 -10.79 -9.70
N TRP A 60 3.32 -10.78 -11.02
CA TRP A 60 3.15 -9.59 -11.83
C TRP A 60 1.87 -8.80 -11.53
N TRP A 61 0.71 -9.46 -11.61
CA TRP A 61 -0.58 -8.81 -11.40
C TRP A 61 -0.74 -8.30 -9.97
N SER A 62 -0.25 -9.06 -8.98
CA SER A 62 -0.28 -8.62 -7.58
C SER A 62 0.55 -7.36 -7.37
N MET A 63 1.75 -7.27 -7.97
CA MET A 63 2.57 -6.06 -7.90
C MET A 63 1.88 -4.87 -8.58
N LEU A 64 1.29 -5.07 -9.76
CA LEU A 64 0.57 -4.02 -10.47
C LEU A 64 -0.58 -3.46 -9.63
N TYR A 65 -1.40 -4.33 -9.05
CA TYR A 65 -2.50 -3.92 -8.19
C TYR A 65 -1.99 -3.24 -6.90
N ALA A 66 -0.90 -3.71 -6.30
CA ALA A 66 -0.28 -3.02 -5.17
C ALA A 66 0.12 -1.58 -5.56
N MET A 67 0.83 -1.42 -6.68
CA MET A 67 1.27 -0.10 -7.16
C MET A 67 0.09 0.84 -7.46
N VAL A 68 -1.01 0.33 -8.01
CA VAL A 68 -2.21 1.12 -8.31
C VAL A 68 -2.94 1.53 -7.03
N VAL A 69 -3.04 0.62 -6.04
CA VAL A 69 -3.83 0.88 -4.82
C VAL A 69 -3.07 1.72 -3.79
N THR A 70 -1.75 1.56 -3.65
CA THR A 70 -0.94 2.26 -2.64
C THR A 70 -1.10 3.79 -2.66
N PRO A 71 -1.15 4.49 -3.80
CA PRO A 71 -1.46 5.93 -3.82
C PRO A 71 -2.79 6.27 -3.13
N PHE A 72 -3.84 5.48 -3.35
CA PHE A 72 -5.13 5.67 -2.68
C PHE A 72 -5.03 5.35 -1.18
N THR A 73 -4.25 4.35 -0.78
CA THR A 73 -3.96 4.06 0.63
C THR A 73 -3.32 5.27 1.33
N VAL A 74 -2.34 5.91 0.68
CA VAL A 74 -1.66 7.11 1.22
C VAL A 74 -2.64 8.27 1.34
N VAL A 75 -3.39 8.59 0.29
CA VAL A 75 -4.38 9.70 0.30
C VAL A 75 -5.42 9.48 1.40
N THR A 76 -5.98 8.28 1.49
CA THR A 76 -6.96 7.97 2.53
C THR A 76 -6.36 7.99 3.92
N GLY A 77 -5.08 7.63 4.11
CA GLY A 77 -4.38 7.73 5.39
C GLY A 77 -4.23 9.17 5.87
N TRP A 78 -3.85 10.09 4.97
CA TRP A 78 -3.79 11.51 5.27
C TRP A 78 -5.16 12.10 5.60
N LEU A 79 -6.22 11.71 4.87
CA LEU A 79 -7.59 12.13 5.16
C LEU A 79 -8.11 11.59 6.50
N PHE A 80 -7.76 10.34 6.83
CA PHE A 80 -8.20 9.67 8.05
C PHE A 80 -7.59 10.34 9.31
N TRP A 81 -6.30 10.66 9.28
CA TRP A 81 -5.56 11.21 10.43
C TRP A 81 -5.29 12.72 10.36
N MET A 82 -6.11 13.47 9.62
CA MET A 82 -5.87 14.90 9.40
C MET A 82 -6.09 15.77 10.66
N SER A 83 -6.96 15.38 11.60
CA SER A 83 -7.25 16.16 12.82
C SER A 83 -6.46 15.75 14.06
N ASP A 84 -5.97 14.51 14.09
CA ASP A 84 -5.49 13.86 15.33
C ASP A 84 -3.95 13.83 15.40
N ASP A 85 -3.29 14.59 14.52
CA ASP A 85 -1.83 14.60 14.32
C ASP A 85 -1.04 15.37 15.39
N LYS A 86 -1.71 15.94 16.40
CA LYS A 86 -1.04 16.80 17.38
C LYS A 86 -0.35 15.96 18.45
N GLY A 87 0.90 15.57 18.18
CA GLY A 87 1.87 15.14 19.20
C GLY A 87 2.11 13.63 19.33
N VAL A 88 1.47 12.79 18.51
CA VAL A 88 1.67 11.33 18.56
C VAL A 88 2.82 10.94 17.62
N VAL A 89 4.03 10.80 18.19
CA VAL A 89 5.26 10.48 17.43
C VAL A 89 5.10 9.24 16.54
N GLY A 90 4.44 8.19 17.05
CA GLY A 90 4.19 6.96 16.30
C GLY A 90 3.36 7.19 15.03
N MET A 91 2.33 8.05 15.10
CA MET A 91 1.49 8.42 13.96
C MET A 91 2.28 9.20 12.91
N THR A 92 3.09 10.16 13.34
CA THR A 92 3.96 10.94 12.46
C THR A 92 4.90 10.02 11.68
N ILE A 93 5.55 9.07 12.36
CA ILE A 93 6.44 8.09 11.72
C ILE A 93 5.65 7.23 10.72
N HIS A 94 4.50 6.70 11.13
CA HIS A 94 3.66 5.86 10.29
C HIS A 94 3.28 6.56 8.97
N LYS A 95 2.77 7.79 9.03
CA LYS A 95 2.33 8.58 7.86
C LYS A 95 3.45 8.90 6.89
N TRP A 96 4.58 9.39 7.40
CA TRP A 96 5.71 9.77 6.56
C TRP A 96 6.40 8.56 5.95
N LEU A 97 6.58 7.49 6.73
CA LEU A 97 7.16 6.25 6.21
C LEU A 97 6.23 5.60 5.17
N GLY A 98 4.91 5.60 5.39
CA GLY A 98 3.93 5.11 4.41
C GLY A 98 3.89 5.94 3.12
N THR A 99 4.07 7.26 3.23
CA THR A 99 4.17 8.15 2.06
C THR A 99 5.48 7.92 1.30
N ALA A 100 6.60 7.83 2.01
CA ALA A 100 7.92 7.57 1.43
C ALA A 100 7.98 6.19 0.74
N PHE A 101 7.22 5.21 1.23
CA PHE A 101 7.16 3.84 0.69
C PHE A 101 6.70 3.77 -0.78
N VAL A 102 5.97 4.78 -1.28
CA VAL A 102 5.53 4.84 -2.69
C VAL A 102 6.72 4.83 -3.66
N LEU A 103 7.82 5.51 -3.31
CA LEU A 103 8.99 5.63 -4.18
C LEU A 103 9.75 4.31 -4.39
N PRO A 104 10.14 3.56 -3.34
CA PRO A 104 10.76 2.25 -3.53
C PRO A 104 9.80 1.25 -4.17
N LEU A 105 8.50 1.29 -3.86
CA LEU A 105 7.50 0.45 -4.54
C LEU A 105 7.47 0.73 -6.04
N LEU A 106 7.44 2.00 -6.45
CA LEU A 106 7.49 2.39 -7.85
C LEU A 106 8.80 1.94 -8.52
N GLY A 107 9.94 2.12 -7.86
CA GLY A 107 11.25 1.68 -8.39
C GLY A 107 11.27 0.16 -8.65
N VAL A 108 10.77 -0.62 -7.70
CA VAL A 108 10.70 -2.08 -7.80
C VAL A 108 9.67 -2.52 -8.85
N PHE A 109 8.54 -1.82 -8.95
CA PHE A 109 7.55 -2.04 -10.02
C PHE A 109 8.15 -1.79 -11.40
N LEU A 110 8.86 -0.68 -11.61
CA LEU A 110 9.52 -0.36 -12.88
C LEU A 110 10.61 -1.39 -13.23
N TRP A 111 11.35 -1.88 -12.24
CA TRP A 111 12.30 -2.99 -12.43
C TRP A 111 11.55 -4.25 -12.90
N ARG A 112 10.48 -4.62 -12.21
CA ARG A 112 9.67 -5.79 -12.57
C ARG A 112 9.01 -5.64 -13.94
N TRP A 113 8.57 -4.44 -14.30
CA TRP A 113 8.00 -4.09 -15.60
C TRP A 113 9.03 -4.28 -16.72
N SER A 114 10.26 -3.83 -16.51
CA SER A 114 11.36 -4.04 -17.45
C SER A 114 11.64 -5.54 -17.68
N ALA A 115 11.68 -6.33 -16.60
CA ALA A 115 11.83 -7.78 -16.69
C ALA A 115 10.67 -8.45 -17.45
N GLN A 116 9.42 -8.04 -17.15
CA GLN A 116 8.22 -8.54 -17.82
C GLN A 116 8.25 -8.27 -19.33
N ARG A 117 8.63 -7.06 -19.76
CA ARG A 117 8.74 -6.71 -21.19
C ARG A 117 9.79 -7.55 -21.92
N LYS A 118 10.88 -7.91 -21.23
CA LYS A 118 11.94 -8.78 -21.75
C LYS A 118 11.60 -10.28 -21.64
N LYS A 119 10.40 -10.63 -21.13
CA LYS A 119 10.00 -12.00 -20.76
C LYS A 119 11.00 -12.71 -19.84
N ALA A 120 11.78 -11.93 -19.09
CA ALA A 120 12.81 -12.41 -18.20
C ALA A 120 12.23 -12.81 -16.83
N TRP A 121 12.87 -13.74 -16.16
CA TRP A 121 12.53 -14.10 -14.79
C TRP A 121 13.00 -13.02 -13.80
N PRO A 122 12.31 -12.83 -12.66
CA PRO A 122 12.75 -11.93 -11.59
C PRO A 122 14.17 -12.27 -11.15
N THR A 123 15.06 -11.28 -11.07
CA THR A 123 16.47 -11.49 -10.72
C THR A 123 16.64 -11.73 -9.22
N PHE A 124 17.82 -12.21 -8.79
CA PHE A 124 18.05 -12.43 -7.36
C PHE A 124 18.06 -11.11 -6.59
N GLY A 125 18.69 -10.07 -7.14
CA GLY A 125 18.66 -8.72 -6.56
C GLY A 125 17.24 -8.16 -6.41
N TYR A 126 16.37 -8.41 -7.40
CA TYR A 126 14.95 -8.03 -7.29
C TYR A 126 14.27 -8.71 -6.10
N LEU A 127 14.48 -10.01 -5.92
CA LEU A 127 13.88 -10.77 -4.82
C LEU A 127 14.39 -10.31 -3.45
N VAL A 128 15.67 -9.96 -3.32
CA VAL A 128 16.22 -9.38 -2.08
C VAL A 128 15.56 -8.05 -1.76
N VAL A 129 15.44 -7.14 -2.73
CA VAL A 129 14.78 -5.85 -2.52
C VAL A 129 13.28 -6.04 -2.19
N MET A 130 12.61 -6.98 -2.86
CA MET A 130 11.22 -7.34 -2.53
C MET A 130 11.08 -7.86 -1.10
N ALA A 131 11.99 -8.69 -0.62
CA ALA A 131 11.97 -9.17 0.76
C ALA A 131 12.11 -8.00 1.76
N LEU A 132 12.95 -7.01 1.46
CA LEU A 132 13.05 -5.78 2.26
C LEU A 132 11.75 -4.96 2.23
N LEU A 133 11.09 -4.86 1.07
CA LEU A 133 9.77 -4.20 0.96
C LEU A 133 8.70 -4.95 1.77
N VAL A 134 8.73 -6.28 1.78
CA VAL A 134 7.83 -7.11 2.62
C VAL A 134 8.07 -6.84 4.10
N ALA A 135 9.33 -6.77 4.55
CA ALA A 135 9.65 -6.40 5.92
C ALA A 135 9.18 -4.97 6.26
N ALA A 136 9.37 -4.02 5.35
CA ALA A 136 8.93 -2.64 5.52
C ALA A 136 7.40 -2.52 5.61
N VAL A 137 6.64 -3.25 4.78
CA VAL A 137 5.17 -3.22 4.86
C VAL A 137 4.66 -3.93 6.13
N ALA A 138 5.33 -4.98 6.59
CA ALA A 138 5.03 -5.61 7.88
C ALA A 138 5.27 -4.64 9.05
N TYR A 139 6.37 -3.89 9.02
CA TYR A 139 6.65 -2.86 10.02
C TYR A 139 5.63 -1.71 9.97
N GLN A 140 5.21 -1.30 8.79
CA GLN A 140 4.10 -0.35 8.61
C GLN A 140 2.79 -0.87 9.23
N GLY A 141 2.48 -2.15 9.05
CA GLY A 141 1.34 -2.82 9.67
C GLY A 141 1.45 -2.84 11.20
N HIS A 142 2.64 -3.11 11.76
CA HIS A 142 2.89 -3.03 13.20
C HIS A 142 2.64 -1.62 13.74
N LEU A 143 3.21 -0.60 13.09
CA LEU A 143 3.00 0.80 13.49
C LEU A 143 1.52 1.18 13.45
N GLY A 144 0.80 0.84 12.38
CA GLY A 144 -0.62 1.12 12.24
C GLY A 144 -1.47 0.35 13.26
N GLY A 145 -1.12 -0.90 13.54
CA GLY A 145 -1.77 -1.72 14.57
C GLY A 145 -1.62 -1.12 15.96
N ASN A 146 -0.44 -0.63 16.33
CA ASN A 146 -0.24 0.05 17.61
C ASN A 146 -1.19 1.26 17.76
N GLN A 147 -1.48 2.00 16.68
CA GLN A 147 -2.40 3.16 16.74
C GLN A 147 -3.87 2.77 16.98
N VAL A 148 -4.23 1.50 16.78
CA VAL A 148 -5.60 1.00 16.91
C VAL A 148 -5.77 0.11 18.15
N PHE A 149 -4.70 -0.58 18.55
CA PHE A 149 -4.77 -1.66 19.54
C PHE A 149 -3.95 -1.42 20.82
N SER A 150 -3.09 -0.39 20.91
CA SER A 150 -2.17 -0.24 22.07
C SER A 150 -2.84 0.13 23.39
N ASP A 151 -4.09 0.59 23.35
CA ASP A 151 -4.86 1.02 24.53
C ASP A 151 -5.87 -0.06 24.99
N MET A 152 -5.73 -1.30 24.51
CA MET A 152 -6.48 -2.49 24.96
C MET A 152 -5.69 -3.29 25.98
#